data_AF-A0A7J8PHN6-F1
#
_entry.id   AF-A0A7J8PHN6-F1
#
_cell.length_a   1.000
_cell.length_b   1.000
_cell.length_c   1.000
_cell.angle_alpha   90.00
_cell.angle_beta   90.00
_cell.angle_gamma   90.00
#
_symmetry.space_group_name_H-M   'P 1'
#
loop_
_entity.id
_entity.type
_entity.pdbx_description
1 polymer ?
#
loop_
_entity_poly.entity_id
_entity_poly.type
_entity_poly.pdbx_seq_one_letter_code
_entity_poly.pdbx_strand_id
1 'polypeptide(L)'
;KYFRGRKVVEVERAKVREQFYKNYGQHCHHVDRHCFGPDSEFLRQLIFFVNAWNMNDFSVLVETCRFIQHFVRESGDVVELFAGTDYLSNHSLVVYRLKRLSFACIQAIHHNRNQLKDQLLMTGEEPSASTAILLQALVLILDPKLPWACKTVGYLLQRNVFSLFREVILTAKENINANGSFGKVSALEHVLACMISHVGQSPCICTNVDPQWSFSFQILTIPFLWKKFPYLKEVFASRSLTQYYTNQMALCVQNHANVLPTDMLNEFPGYACILGNILETTGAALSQPDCSFEMALDLAAVTTFLLEALPPIKSSSRESSTVGEDDMIIGDESVEIVLDDNLQQQITNAIDSRFLVQLTNVLFGGISTAHGSHNEVPDDKEVAAVAAACAFLHVTFNTLPLERIMTVLAYRTELVPVLWNFMKRCHQNQKWSSLPERFSYLLGDAPGWLLPLSVFCPVY
;
A
#
# COMPACT_ATOMS: atom_id res chain seq x y z
N LYS A 1 -16.65 6.40 -36.84
CA LYS A 1 -16.96 7.73 -36.27
C LYS A 1 -15.93 8.20 -35.23
N TYR A 2 -15.48 7.36 -34.28
CA TYR A 2 -14.48 7.73 -33.25
C TYR A 2 -13.13 8.27 -33.77
N PHE A 3 -12.58 7.71 -34.86
CA PHE A 3 -11.31 8.18 -35.45
C PHE A 3 -11.37 9.60 -36.03
N ARG A 4 -12.52 10.02 -36.58
CA ARG A 4 -12.70 11.40 -37.06
C ARG A 4 -12.73 12.40 -35.90
N GLY A 5 -13.30 12.02 -34.76
CA GLY A 5 -13.30 12.83 -33.53
C GLY A 5 -11.90 13.04 -32.96
N ARG A 6 -11.04 11.99 -32.93
CA ARG A 6 -9.66 12.11 -32.42
C ARG A 6 -8.82 13.10 -33.23
N LYS A 7 -8.86 13.00 -34.56
CA LYS A 7 -8.13 13.95 -35.43
C LYS A 7 -8.63 15.39 -35.27
N VAL A 8 -9.94 15.60 -35.13
CA VAL A 8 -10.50 16.94 -34.88
C VAL A 8 -10.01 17.50 -33.55
N VAL A 9 -10.00 16.68 -32.48
CA VAL A 9 -9.47 17.10 -31.17
C VAL A 9 -7.97 17.42 -31.24
N GLU A 10 -7.18 16.65 -31.98
CA GLU A 10 -5.74 16.93 -32.17
C GLU A 10 -5.50 18.26 -32.89
N VAL A 11 -6.29 18.56 -33.93
CA VAL A 11 -6.24 19.85 -34.63
C VAL A 11 -6.60 21.00 -33.69
N GLU A 12 -7.66 20.85 -32.90
CA GLU A 12 -8.04 21.88 -31.92
C GLU A 12 -6.99 22.05 -30.81
N ARG A 13 -6.36 20.97 -30.35
CA ARG A 13 -5.24 21.06 -29.40
C ARG A 13 -4.06 21.83 -29.98
N ALA A 14 -3.74 21.62 -31.26
CA ALA A 14 -2.67 22.36 -31.92
C ALA A 14 -2.98 23.86 -32.00
N LYS A 15 -4.20 24.24 -32.38
CA LYS A 15 -4.65 25.65 -32.40
C LYS A 15 -4.59 26.29 -31.02
N VAL A 16 -5.10 25.61 -29.99
CA VAL A 16 -5.07 26.13 -28.62
C VAL A 16 -3.64 26.27 -28.12
N ARG A 17 -2.73 25.34 -28.47
CA ARG A 17 -1.30 25.44 -28.15
C ARG A 17 -0.65 26.66 -28.80
N GLU A 18 -0.90 26.91 -30.09
CA GLU A 18 -0.38 28.10 -30.78
C GLU A 18 -0.89 29.40 -30.14
N GLN A 19 -2.19 29.45 -29.82
CA GLN A 19 -2.77 30.60 -29.12
C GLN A 19 -2.17 30.78 -27.73
N PHE A 20 -1.96 29.69 -26.99
CA PHE A 20 -1.33 29.71 -25.68
C PHE A 20 0.09 30.30 -25.77
N TYR A 21 0.91 29.86 -26.73
CA TYR A 21 2.26 30.40 -26.91
C TYR A 21 2.28 31.87 -27.33
N LYS A 22 1.29 32.31 -28.12
CA LYS A 22 1.14 33.72 -28.46
C LYS A 22 0.84 34.59 -27.25
N ASN A 23 0.01 34.09 -26.33
CA ASN A 23 -0.47 34.86 -25.19
C ASN A 23 0.48 34.81 -23.99
N TYR A 24 1.03 33.63 -23.69
CA TYR A 24 1.78 33.37 -22.44
C TYR A 24 3.26 33.06 -22.69
N GLY A 25 3.66 32.85 -23.95
CA GLY A 25 5.01 32.49 -24.32
C GLY A 25 5.29 30.98 -24.26
N GLN A 26 6.27 30.51 -25.04
CA GLN A 26 6.67 29.10 -25.06
C GLN A 26 7.27 28.61 -23.74
N HIS A 27 7.85 29.51 -22.95
CA HIS A 27 8.40 29.24 -21.63
C HIS A 27 7.67 29.99 -20.52
N CYS A 28 6.38 30.31 -20.73
CA CYS A 28 5.56 31.00 -19.73
C CYS A 28 6.11 32.38 -19.27
N HIS A 29 6.87 33.09 -20.13
CA HIS A 29 7.51 34.35 -19.77
C HIS A 29 6.54 35.53 -19.57
N HIS A 30 5.29 35.41 -20.02
CA HIS A 30 4.24 36.40 -19.78
C HIS A 30 3.22 35.93 -18.72
N VAL A 31 3.59 34.94 -17.89
CA VAL A 31 2.72 34.40 -16.84
C VAL A 31 2.96 35.14 -15.52
N ASP A 32 1.88 35.60 -14.91
CA ASP A 32 1.85 36.20 -13.58
C ASP A 32 0.94 35.41 -12.62
N ARG A 33 0.80 35.89 -11.39
CA ARG A 33 -0.07 35.29 -10.36
C ARG A 33 -1.53 35.18 -10.83
N HIS A 34 -2.05 36.21 -11.52
CA HIS A 34 -3.44 36.27 -11.97
C HIS A 34 -3.76 35.19 -13.02
N CYS A 35 -2.76 34.71 -13.74
CA CYS A 35 -2.93 33.62 -14.70
C CYS A 35 -3.44 32.31 -14.05
N PHE A 36 -3.29 32.11 -12.75
CA PHE A 36 -3.75 30.89 -12.07
C PHE A 36 -5.18 30.98 -11.53
N GLY A 37 -5.74 32.19 -11.46
CA GLY A 37 -7.07 32.45 -10.95
C GLY A 37 -8.21 31.93 -11.87
N PRO A 38 -9.45 31.96 -11.38
CA PRO A 38 -10.61 31.42 -12.09
C PRO A 38 -10.88 32.11 -13.43
N ASP A 39 -10.69 33.43 -13.51
CA ASP A 39 -10.96 34.26 -14.69
C ASP A 39 -9.94 34.08 -15.82
N SER A 40 -8.79 33.48 -15.51
CA SER A 40 -7.73 33.24 -16.49
C SER A 40 -7.99 31.99 -17.35
N GLU A 41 -7.60 32.10 -18.62
CA GLU A 41 -7.62 31.03 -19.61
C GLU A 41 -6.41 30.09 -19.55
N PHE A 42 -5.33 30.52 -18.88
CA PHE A 42 -4.03 29.86 -18.89
C PHE A 42 -4.11 28.37 -18.50
N LEU A 43 -4.59 28.04 -17.29
CA LEU A 43 -4.71 26.65 -16.84
C LEU A 43 -5.70 25.85 -17.70
N ARG A 44 -6.79 26.48 -18.16
CA ARG A 44 -7.80 25.82 -19.00
C ARG A 44 -7.19 25.36 -20.32
N GLN A 45 -6.45 26.25 -20.98
CA GLN A 45 -5.77 25.96 -22.24
C GLN A 45 -4.66 24.93 -22.04
N LEU A 46 -3.79 25.11 -21.03
CA LEU A 46 -2.71 24.18 -20.72
C LEU A 46 -3.24 22.75 -20.53
N ILE A 47 -4.21 22.56 -19.65
CA ILE A 47 -4.81 21.25 -19.34
C ILE A 47 -5.48 20.60 -20.56
N PHE A 48 -5.93 21.41 -21.52
CA PHE A 48 -6.58 20.93 -22.73
C PHE A 48 -5.59 20.37 -23.75
N PHE A 49 -4.47 21.08 -24.00
CA PHE A 49 -3.51 20.67 -25.03
C PHE A 49 -2.36 19.80 -24.52
N VAL A 50 -2.03 19.86 -23.22
CA VAL A 50 -0.85 19.18 -22.65
C VAL A 50 -0.88 17.68 -22.97
N ASN A 51 0.23 17.21 -23.53
CA ASN A 51 0.44 15.81 -23.82
C ASN A 51 1.80 15.37 -23.28
N ALA A 52 1.81 14.37 -22.38
CA ALA A 52 3.03 13.87 -21.75
C ALA A 52 4.09 13.36 -22.74
N TRP A 53 3.68 13.02 -23.97
CA TRP A 53 4.51 12.54 -25.07
C TRP A 53 5.24 13.66 -25.82
N ASN A 54 4.81 14.91 -25.62
CA ASN A 54 5.40 16.07 -26.28
C ASN A 54 6.36 16.77 -25.31
N MET A 55 7.65 16.80 -25.65
CA MET A 55 8.69 17.39 -24.79
C MET A 55 8.51 18.89 -24.56
N ASN A 56 7.94 19.62 -25.52
CA ASN A 56 7.65 21.05 -25.33
C ASN A 56 6.50 21.21 -24.33
N ASP A 57 5.44 20.40 -24.46
CA ASP A 57 4.33 20.41 -23.50
C ASP A 57 4.80 20.00 -22.09
N PHE A 58 5.75 19.06 -21.99
CA PHE A 58 6.41 18.69 -20.73
C PHE A 58 7.16 19.88 -20.12
N SER A 59 7.98 20.59 -20.90
CA SER A 59 8.70 21.78 -20.44
C SER A 59 7.74 22.87 -19.96
N VAL A 60 6.67 23.15 -20.69
CA VAL A 60 5.64 24.13 -20.30
C VAL A 60 4.96 23.73 -18.99
N LEU A 61 4.68 22.45 -18.78
CA LEU A 61 4.11 21.94 -17.54
C LEU A 61 5.08 22.12 -16.36
N VAL A 62 6.37 21.84 -16.56
CA VAL A 62 7.42 22.08 -15.54
C VAL A 62 7.52 23.56 -15.20
N GLU A 63 7.56 24.46 -16.18
CA GLU A 63 7.56 25.91 -15.94
C GLU A 63 6.32 26.35 -15.17
N THR A 64 5.14 25.83 -15.56
CA THR A 64 3.89 26.13 -14.85
C THR A 64 3.95 25.73 -13.39
N CYS A 65 4.45 24.52 -13.09
CA CYS A 65 4.63 24.05 -11.72
C CYS A 65 5.68 24.86 -10.95
N ARG A 66 6.73 25.34 -11.62
CA ARG A 66 7.73 26.24 -11.02
C ARG A 66 7.09 27.58 -10.61
N PHE A 67 6.24 28.15 -11.46
CA PHE A 67 5.51 29.38 -11.13
C PHE A 67 4.51 29.18 -9.97
N ILE A 68 3.80 28.04 -9.93
CA ILE A 68 2.91 27.72 -8.80
C ILE A 68 3.70 27.74 -7.49
N GLN A 69 4.83 27.05 -7.43
CA GLN A 69 5.65 27.02 -6.22
C GLN A 69 6.17 28.40 -5.84
N HIS A 70 6.62 29.18 -6.82
CA HIS A 70 7.11 30.53 -6.61
C HIS A 70 6.03 31.44 -6.01
N PHE A 71 4.85 31.50 -6.61
CA PHE A 71 3.76 32.37 -6.13
C PHE A 71 3.17 31.91 -4.78
N VAL A 72 3.12 30.60 -4.54
CA VAL A 72 2.74 30.08 -3.21
C VAL A 72 3.80 30.47 -2.18
N ARG A 73 5.09 30.41 -2.50
CA ARG A 73 6.16 30.81 -1.57
C ARG A 73 6.13 32.30 -1.25
N GLU A 74 5.76 33.16 -2.20
CA GLU A 74 5.68 34.60 -1.98
C GLU A 74 4.49 35.03 -1.12
N SER A 75 3.34 34.38 -1.29
CA SER A 75 2.09 34.78 -0.62
C SER A 75 1.69 33.94 0.59
N GLY A 76 2.14 32.68 0.64
CA GLY A 76 1.73 31.70 1.64
C GLY A 76 0.32 31.10 1.43
N ASP A 77 -0.48 31.57 0.46
CA ASP A 77 -1.87 31.13 0.27
C ASP A 77 -2.08 30.42 -1.07
N VAL A 78 -2.21 29.09 -1.01
CA VAL A 78 -2.52 28.22 -2.16
C VAL A 78 -3.98 28.39 -2.60
N VAL A 79 -4.89 28.65 -1.66
CA VAL A 79 -6.33 28.83 -1.94
C VAL A 79 -6.55 30.07 -2.78
N GLU A 80 -5.99 31.20 -2.35
CA GLU A 80 -6.11 32.47 -3.06
C GLU A 80 -5.55 32.39 -4.48
N LEU A 81 -4.43 31.68 -4.70
CA LEU A 81 -3.82 31.55 -6.02
C LEU A 81 -4.78 30.95 -7.07
N PHE A 82 -5.53 29.91 -6.70
CA PHE A 82 -6.41 29.20 -7.64
C PHE A 82 -7.85 29.68 -7.61
N ALA A 83 -8.33 30.14 -6.44
CA ALA A 83 -9.72 30.49 -6.23
C ALA A 83 -10.00 32.00 -6.30
N GLY A 84 -8.95 32.83 -6.21
CA GLY A 84 -9.11 34.26 -5.95
C GLY A 84 -9.72 34.50 -4.58
N THR A 85 -10.52 35.56 -4.46
CA THR A 85 -11.15 35.97 -3.19
C THR A 85 -12.41 35.17 -2.83
N ASP A 86 -13.02 34.45 -3.78
CA ASP A 86 -14.26 33.70 -3.56
C ASP A 86 -14.14 32.25 -4.05
N TYR A 87 -13.78 31.35 -3.13
CA TYR A 87 -13.74 29.93 -3.39
C TYR A 87 -15.12 29.32 -3.62
N LEU A 88 -16.15 29.76 -2.90
CA LEU A 88 -17.47 29.10 -2.95
C LEU A 88 -18.09 29.21 -4.34
N SER A 89 -17.98 30.38 -4.96
CA SER A 89 -18.47 30.61 -6.32
C SER A 89 -17.65 29.86 -7.38
N ASN A 90 -16.34 29.68 -7.15
CA ASN A 90 -15.41 29.10 -8.14
C ASN A 90 -15.06 27.62 -7.89
N HIS A 91 -15.60 27.00 -6.84
CA HIS A 91 -15.11 25.71 -6.35
C HIS A 91 -15.12 24.60 -7.41
N SER A 92 -16.14 24.55 -8.28
CA SER A 92 -16.29 23.51 -9.30
C SER A 92 -15.20 23.61 -10.38
N LEU A 93 -14.90 24.83 -10.84
CA LEU A 93 -13.85 25.12 -11.80
C LEU A 93 -12.47 24.83 -11.23
N VAL A 94 -12.20 25.29 -9.99
CA VAL A 94 -10.92 25.08 -9.30
C VAL A 94 -10.66 23.58 -9.15
N VAL A 95 -11.63 22.83 -8.63
CA VAL A 95 -11.52 21.38 -8.48
C VAL A 95 -11.27 20.69 -9.82
N TYR A 96 -11.97 21.08 -10.89
CA TYR A 96 -11.74 20.51 -12.22
C TYR A 96 -10.31 20.76 -12.72
N ARG A 97 -9.82 22.00 -12.62
CA ARG A 97 -8.47 22.38 -13.06
C ARG A 97 -7.40 21.61 -12.27
N LEU A 98 -7.51 21.58 -10.95
CA LEU A 98 -6.53 20.91 -10.09
C LEU A 98 -6.51 19.39 -10.28
N LYS A 99 -7.67 18.74 -10.41
CA LYS A 99 -7.78 17.32 -10.79
C LYS A 99 -6.97 16.99 -12.04
N ARG A 100 -7.18 17.80 -13.08
CA ARG A 100 -6.55 17.58 -14.39
C ARG A 100 -5.06 17.93 -14.38
N LEU A 101 -4.67 19.02 -13.72
CA LEU A 101 -3.28 19.43 -13.57
C LEU A 101 -2.48 18.38 -12.79
N SER A 102 -2.98 17.92 -11.64
CA SER A 102 -2.31 16.89 -10.85
C SER A 102 -2.11 15.61 -11.65
N PHE A 103 -3.15 15.17 -12.38
CA PHE A 103 -3.04 13.99 -13.21
C PHE A 103 -2.05 14.18 -14.37
N ALA A 104 -2.03 15.35 -15.01
CA ALA A 104 -1.05 15.66 -16.06
C ALA A 104 0.39 15.61 -15.53
N CYS A 105 0.65 16.09 -14.32
CA CYS A 105 1.96 15.99 -13.67
C CYS A 105 2.39 14.53 -13.47
N ILE A 106 1.50 13.68 -12.93
CA ILE A 106 1.80 12.26 -12.71
C ILE A 106 2.02 11.54 -14.06
N GLN A 107 1.18 11.79 -15.06
CA GLN A 107 1.36 11.22 -16.41
C GLN A 107 2.68 11.67 -17.05
N ALA A 108 3.06 12.93 -16.90
CA ALA A 108 4.32 13.46 -17.39
C ALA A 108 5.53 12.77 -16.76
N ILE A 109 5.53 12.59 -15.43
CA ILE A 109 6.59 11.86 -14.71
C ILE A 109 6.63 10.41 -15.17
N HIS A 110 5.48 9.72 -15.20
CA HIS A 110 5.40 8.32 -15.59
C HIS A 110 5.90 8.11 -17.02
N HIS A 111 5.45 8.92 -17.98
CA HIS A 111 5.86 8.77 -19.37
C HIS A 111 7.36 8.99 -19.56
N ASN A 112 7.94 9.97 -18.88
CA ASN A 112 9.35 10.34 -19.00
C ASN A 112 10.26 9.62 -17.99
N ARG A 113 9.75 8.64 -17.22
CA ARG A 113 10.46 7.97 -16.11
C ARG A 113 11.84 7.41 -16.47
N ASN A 114 12.02 6.89 -17.68
CA ASN A 114 13.30 6.35 -18.14
C ASN A 114 14.38 7.43 -18.29
N GLN A 115 13.98 8.64 -18.72
CA GLN A 115 14.87 9.80 -18.84
C GLN A 115 15.08 10.47 -17.47
N LEU A 116 14.07 10.38 -16.60
CA LEU A 116 14.06 11.00 -15.28
C LEU A 116 14.60 10.10 -14.15
N LYS A 117 15.00 8.86 -14.45
CA LYS A 117 15.28 7.80 -13.46
C LYS A 117 16.27 8.20 -12.37
N ASP A 118 17.26 9.04 -12.70
CA ASP A 118 18.29 9.52 -11.77
C ASP A 118 17.76 10.66 -10.87
N GLN A 119 16.66 11.33 -11.25
CA GLN A 119 16.02 12.42 -10.51
C GLN A 119 14.84 11.94 -9.63
N LEU A 120 14.34 10.71 -9.80
CA LEU A 120 13.10 10.23 -9.17
C LEU A 120 13.17 10.12 -7.64
N LEU A 121 14.34 9.79 -7.10
CA LEU A 121 14.58 9.59 -5.66
C LEU A 121 15.54 10.65 -5.07
N MET A 122 15.78 11.76 -5.79
CA MET A 122 16.62 12.83 -5.26
C MET A 122 15.93 13.56 -4.11
N THR A 123 16.68 13.78 -3.04
CA THR A 123 16.28 14.69 -1.96
C THR A 123 16.56 16.12 -2.40
N GLY A 124 15.72 17.08 -2.00
CA GLY A 124 15.51 18.38 -2.65
C GLY A 124 16.67 19.40 -2.67
N GLU A 125 17.92 18.97 -2.76
CA GLU A 125 19.09 19.85 -2.87
C GLU A 125 19.30 20.42 -4.28
N GLU A 126 18.72 19.82 -5.33
CA GLU A 126 18.71 20.38 -6.69
C GLU A 126 17.31 20.88 -7.10
N PRO A 127 16.95 22.14 -6.78
CA PRO A 127 15.64 22.72 -7.08
C PRO A 127 15.36 22.90 -8.59
N SER A 128 16.29 22.54 -9.46
CA SER A 128 16.17 22.64 -10.93
C SER A 128 15.64 21.36 -11.59
N ALA A 129 15.63 20.22 -10.89
CA ALA A 129 15.20 18.95 -11.44
C ALA A 129 13.70 18.98 -11.80
N SER A 130 13.37 18.58 -13.04
CA SER A 130 11.99 18.63 -13.55
C SER A 130 11.04 17.77 -12.73
N THR A 131 11.50 16.60 -12.28
CA THR A 131 10.73 15.71 -11.41
C THR A 131 10.43 16.34 -10.05
N ALA A 132 11.43 16.97 -9.42
CA ALA A 132 11.25 17.63 -8.13
C ALA A 132 10.22 18.75 -8.23
N ILE A 133 10.25 19.52 -9.32
CA ILE A 133 9.30 20.62 -9.55
C ILE A 133 7.86 20.10 -9.69
N LEU A 134 7.64 19.06 -10.50
CA LEU A 134 6.31 18.48 -10.68
C LEU A 134 5.78 17.87 -9.37
N LEU A 135 6.62 17.12 -8.64
CA LEU A 135 6.22 16.48 -7.38
C LEU A 135 5.98 17.49 -6.25
N GLN A 136 6.81 18.54 -6.11
CA GLN A 136 6.58 19.57 -5.10
C GLN A 136 5.29 20.37 -5.38
N ALA A 137 4.97 20.64 -6.64
CA ALA A 137 3.68 21.23 -6.99
C ALA A 137 2.50 20.29 -6.62
N LEU A 138 2.66 18.97 -6.80
CA LEU A 138 1.68 17.99 -6.33
C LEU A 138 1.53 18.02 -4.80
N VAL A 139 2.61 18.10 -4.04
CA VAL A 139 2.54 18.22 -2.56
C VAL A 139 1.72 19.44 -2.16
N LEU A 140 1.94 20.60 -2.80
CA LEU A 140 1.16 21.81 -2.53
C LEU A 140 -0.32 21.65 -2.87
N ILE A 141 -0.66 20.99 -3.99
CA ILE A 141 -2.06 20.84 -4.43
C ILE A 141 -2.81 19.77 -3.62
N LEU A 142 -2.09 18.75 -3.15
CA LEU A 142 -2.64 17.59 -2.44
C LEU A 142 -2.56 17.73 -0.91
N ASP A 143 -2.19 18.89 -0.37
CA ASP A 143 -2.21 19.13 1.08
C ASP A 143 -3.61 18.81 1.64
N PRO A 144 -3.74 17.87 2.60
CA PRO A 144 -5.01 17.47 3.19
C PRO A 144 -5.83 18.62 3.79
N LYS A 145 -5.20 19.76 4.12
CA LYS A 145 -5.86 20.95 4.66
C LYS A 145 -6.65 21.72 3.60
N LEU A 146 -6.43 21.44 2.31
CA LEU A 146 -7.06 22.16 1.22
C LEU A 146 -8.47 21.65 0.91
N PRO A 147 -9.41 22.55 0.58
CA PRO A 147 -10.82 22.20 0.42
C PRO A 147 -11.11 21.27 -0.77
N TRP A 148 -10.19 21.18 -1.73
CA TRP A 148 -10.31 20.30 -2.89
C TRP A 148 -9.56 18.97 -2.76
N ALA A 149 -8.68 18.79 -1.75
CA ALA A 149 -7.72 17.69 -1.69
C ALA A 149 -8.39 16.32 -1.87
N CYS A 150 -9.47 16.06 -1.10
CA CYS A 150 -10.23 14.81 -1.19
C CYS A 150 -10.81 14.55 -2.59
N LYS A 151 -11.34 15.59 -3.25
CA LYS A 151 -11.90 15.47 -4.60
C LYS A 151 -10.79 15.20 -5.62
N THR A 152 -9.64 15.85 -5.46
CA THR A 152 -8.47 15.65 -6.33
C THR A 152 -7.92 14.25 -6.18
N VAL A 153 -7.64 13.79 -4.94
CA VAL A 153 -7.13 12.45 -4.69
C VAL A 153 -8.12 11.39 -5.16
N GLY A 154 -9.41 11.51 -4.87
CA GLY A 154 -10.43 10.58 -5.38
C GLY A 154 -10.43 10.46 -6.92
N TYR A 155 -10.27 11.58 -7.63
CA TYR A 155 -10.16 11.58 -9.10
C TYR A 155 -8.88 10.89 -9.61
N LEU A 156 -7.77 11.05 -8.88
CA LEU A 156 -6.51 10.40 -9.18
C LEU A 156 -6.61 8.89 -8.95
N LEU A 157 -7.18 8.46 -7.82
CA LEU A 157 -7.37 7.04 -7.50
C LEU A 157 -8.25 6.32 -8.53
N GLN A 158 -9.32 6.97 -9.02
CA GLN A 158 -10.14 6.47 -10.12
C GLN A 158 -9.39 6.30 -11.47
N ARG A 159 -8.14 6.76 -11.56
CA ARG A 159 -7.27 6.67 -12.74
C ARG A 159 -6.04 5.81 -12.51
N ASN A 160 -6.05 5.00 -11.45
CA ASN A 160 -5.05 3.96 -11.19
C ASN A 160 -3.64 4.54 -11.04
N VAL A 161 -3.55 5.76 -10.48
CA VAL A 161 -2.27 6.46 -10.32
C VAL A 161 -1.25 5.68 -9.49
N PHE A 162 -1.68 4.80 -8.58
CA PHE A 162 -0.74 3.95 -7.86
C PHE A 162 -0.04 2.94 -8.76
N SER A 163 -0.68 2.46 -9.82
CA SER A 163 0.00 1.65 -10.85
C SER A 163 1.07 2.47 -11.59
N LEU A 164 0.76 3.74 -11.91
CA LEU A 164 1.74 4.65 -12.51
C LEU A 164 2.93 4.92 -11.55
N PHE A 165 2.65 5.16 -10.27
CA PHE A 165 3.70 5.35 -9.26
C PHE A 165 4.52 4.08 -9.04
N ARG A 166 3.91 2.90 -9.03
CA ARG A 166 4.61 1.62 -8.94
C ARG A 166 5.65 1.50 -10.05
N GLU A 167 5.27 1.75 -11.30
CA GLU A 167 6.22 1.72 -12.43
C GLU A 167 7.32 2.78 -12.31
N VAL A 168 6.99 3.99 -11.84
CA VAL A 168 7.97 5.05 -11.59
C VAL A 168 9.00 4.61 -10.54
N ILE A 169 8.54 4.08 -9.40
CA ILE A 169 9.41 3.65 -8.30
C ILE A 169 10.30 2.49 -8.72
N LEU A 170 9.76 1.51 -9.45
CA LEU A 170 10.53 0.36 -9.94
C LEU A 170 11.57 0.75 -11.01
N THR A 171 11.35 1.85 -11.73
CA THR A 171 12.32 2.38 -12.71
C THR A 171 13.42 3.22 -12.05
N ALA A 172 13.17 3.75 -10.85
CA ALA A 172 14.08 4.66 -10.19
C ALA A 172 15.38 3.96 -9.79
N LYS A 173 16.51 4.61 -10.07
CA LYS A 173 17.83 4.09 -9.70
C LYS A 173 18.07 4.33 -8.21
N GLU A 174 18.53 3.31 -7.50
CA GLU A 174 18.95 3.48 -6.11
C GLU A 174 20.17 4.39 -6.05
N ASN A 175 20.06 5.48 -5.28
CA ASN A 175 21.18 6.38 -5.04
C ASN A 175 22.14 5.73 -4.04
N ILE A 176 23.15 5.01 -4.54
CA ILE A 176 24.22 4.36 -3.75
C ILE A 176 24.94 5.39 -2.84
N ASN A 177 24.89 6.69 -3.18
CA ASN A 177 25.53 7.77 -2.44
C ASN A 177 24.66 8.35 -1.30
N ALA A 178 23.43 7.85 -1.08
CA ALA A 178 22.52 8.37 -0.06
C ALA A 178 22.80 7.86 1.37
N ASN A 179 23.89 7.11 1.58
CA ASN A 179 24.35 6.63 2.89
C ASN A 179 24.64 7.74 3.92
N GLY A 180 24.49 9.02 3.56
CA GLY A 180 24.62 10.18 4.45
C GLY A 180 23.39 11.09 4.57
N SER A 181 22.27 10.80 3.89
CA SER A 181 21.09 11.69 3.86
C SER A 181 19.92 11.23 4.73
N PHE A 182 20.22 10.51 5.83
CA PHE A 182 19.23 10.13 6.84
C PHE A 182 18.52 11.41 7.35
N GLY A 183 17.29 11.65 6.89
CA GLY A 183 16.42 12.73 7.36
C GLY A 183 15.79 13.63 6.28
N LYS A 184 16.20 13.58 5.01
CA LYS A 184 15.53 14.36 3.94
C LYS A 184 14.54 13.50 3.18
N VAL A 185 13.25 13.81 3.32
CA VAL A 185 12.14 13.10 2.67
C VAL A 185 12.04 13.53 1.20
N SER A 186 11.97 12.56 0.28
CA SER A 186 11.86 12.87 -1.16
C SER A 186 10.49 13.47 -1.51
N ALA A 187 10.41 14.24 -2.60
CA ALA A 187 9.12 14.81 -3.03
C ALA A 187 8.12 13.71 -3.44
N LEU A 188 8.62 12.58 -3.98
CA LEU A 188 7.79 11.43 -4.35
C LEU A 188 7.15 10.79 -3.11
N GLU A 189 7.96 10.63 -2.07
CA GLU A 189 7.53 10.11 -0.78
C GLU A 189 6.45 10.99 -0.13
N HIS A 190 6.61 12.31 -0.18
CA HIS A 190 5.57 13.24 0.31
C HIS A 190 4.26 13.11 -0.47
N VAL A 191 4.33 12.97 -1.81
CA VAL A 191 3.12 12.79 -2.62
C VAL A 191 2.40 11.49 -2.24
N LEU A 192 3.14 10.38 -2.08
CA LEU A 192 2.57 9.13 -1.60
C LEU A 192 1.96 9.28 -0.22
N ALA A 193 2.65 9.93 0.72
CA ALA A 193 2.15 10.19 2.07
C ALA A 193 0.84 10.99 2.08
N CYS A 194 0.76 12.06 1.25
CA CYS A 194 -0.46 12.84 1.09
C CYS A 194 -1.60 11.94 0.57
N MET A 195 -1.34 11.13 -0.45
CA MET A 195 -2.36 10.28 -1.06
C MET A 195 -2.86 9.17 -0.16
N ILE A 196 -1.98 8.46 0.57
CA ILE A 196 -2.41 7.36 1.44
C ILE A 196 -3.17 7.83 2.67
N SER A 197 -3.06 9.11 3.03
CA SER A 197 -3.81 9.69 4.14
C SER A 197 -5.30 9.88 3.84
N HIS A 198 -5.72 9.71 2.57
CA HIS A 198 -7.11 9.87 2.13
C HIS A 198 -7.90 8.54 2.11
N VAL A 199 -8.24 8.02 3.29
CA VAL A 199 -8.92 6.72 3.47
C VAL A 199 -10.45 6.77 3.65
N GLY A 200 -11.09 7.87 3.24
CA GLY A 200 -12.56 8.04 3.32
C GLY A 200 -13.13 8.14 4.74
N GLN A 201 -12.27 8.18 5.77
CA GLN A 201 -12.66 8.42 7.16
C GLN A 201 -12.77 9.94 7.39
N SER A 202 -13.78 10.35 8.16
CA SER A 202 -14.00 11.77 8.50
C SER A 202 -12.70 12.42 9.01
N PRO A 203 -12.25 13.55 8.43
CA PRO A 203 -13.02 14.46 7.57
C PRO A 203 -12.94 14.20 6.04
N CYS A 204 -12.25 13.15 5.56
CA CYS A 204 -12.12 12.87 4.12
C CYS A 204 -13.39 12.24 3.53
N ILE A 205 -13.84 12.80 2.41
CA ILE A 205 -15.04 12.37 1.65
C ILE A 205 -14.67 11.60 0.37
N CYS A 206 -13.53 10.93 0.41
CA CYS A 206 -12.91 10.31 -0.75
C CYS A 206 -13.71 9.04 -1.14
N THR A 207 -14.01 8.87 -2.43
CA THR A 207 -14.81 7.72 -2.89
C THR A 207 -14.02 6.42 -2.74
N ASN A 208 -14.72 5.33 -2.39
CA ASN A 208 -14.11 4.00 -2.43
C ASN A 208 -13.67 3.66 -3.87
N VAL A 209 -12.52 3.02 -4.00
CA VAL A 209 -11.88 2.71 -5.28
C VAL A 209 -11.73 1.19 -5.36
N ASP A 210 -11.70 0.65 -6.57
CA ASP A 210 -11.40 -0.76 -6.79
C ASP A 210 -10.15 -1.18 -5.99
N PRO A 211 -10.25 -2.22 -5.12
CA PRO A 211 -9.12 -2.67 -4.34
C PRO A 211 -7.88 -3.02 -5.18
N GLN A 212 -8.06 -3.47 -6.43
CA GLN A 212 -6.96 -3.76 -7.36
C GLN A 212 -6.07 -2.54 -7.60
N TRP A 213 -6.64 -1.34 -7.53
CA TRP A 213 -5.93 -0.09 -7.80
C TRP A 213 -5.51 0.63 -6.53
N SER A 214 -5.74 0.02 -5.37
CA SER A 214 -5.42 0.58 -4.06
C SER A 214 -3.91 0.62 -3.79
N PHE A 215 -3.53 1.39 -2.78
CA PHE A 215 -2.16 1.42 -2.28
C PHE A 215 -1.67 0.03 -1.85
N SER A 216 -2.51 -0.74 -1.15
CA SER A 216 -2.20 -2.07 -0.65
C SER A 216 -1.78 -3.04 -1.75
N PHE A 217 -2.50 -3.04 -2.87
CA PHE A 217 -2.25 -4.01 -3.94
C PHE A 217 -1.31 -3.48 -5.03
N GLN A 218 -1.02 -2.17 -5.06
CA GLN A 218 -0.06 -1.61 -6.01
C GLN A 218 1.29 -1.30 -5.37
N ILE A 219 1.32 -0.48 -4.32
CA ILE A 219 2.59 0.04 -3.78
C ILE A 219 3.24 -0.94 -2.81
N LEU A 220 2.48 -1.67 -1.99
CA LEU A 220 3.07 -2.68 -1.09
C LEU A 220 3.67 -3.89 -1.84
N THR A 221 3.43 -4.03 -3.15
CA THR A 221 4.11 -5.04 -3.98
C THR A 221 5.56 -4.66 -4.33
N ILE A 222 6.00 -3.46 -3.97
CA ILE A 222 7.37 -3.02 -4.22
C ILE A 222 8.30 -3.64 -3.17
N PRO A 223 9.37 -4.35 -3.58
CA PRO A 223 10.30 -4.95 -2.64
C PRO A 223 10.99 -3.89 -1.79
N PHE A 224 11.12 -4.16 -0.49
CA PHE A 224 11.80 -3.31 0.48
C PHE A 224 11.32 -1.85 0.47
N LEU A 225 10.01 -1.63 0.26
CA LEU A 225 9.40 -0.32 0.10
C LEU A 225 9.83 0.66 1.20
N TRP A 226 9.87 0.19 2.45
CA TRP A 226 10.20 1.02 3.61
C TRP A 226 11.67 1.39 3.73
N LYS A 227 12.58 0.62 3.11
CA LYS A 227 13.98 1.03 2.97
C LYS A 227 14.12 2.19 1.99
N LYS A 228 13.27 2.22 0.94
CA LYS A 228 13.22 3.31 -0.05
C LYS A 228 12.51 4.55 0.49
N PHE A 229 11.49 4.36 1.33
CA PHE A 229 10.61 5.42 1.83
C PHE A 229 10.34 5.30 3.34
N PRO A 230 11.29 5.71 4.20
CA PRO A 230 11.16 5.60 5.65
C PRO A 230 10.11 6.55 6.25
N TYR A 231 9.91 7.75 5.72
CA TYR A 231 8.85 8.66 6.17
C TYR A 231 7.47 8.12 5.77
N LEU A 232 7.35 7.52 4.58
CA LEU A 232 6.10 6.84 4.21
C LEU A 232 5.78 5.68 5.17
N LYS A 233 6.79 4.95 5.64
CA LYS A 233 6.63 3.91 6.67
C LYS A 233 6.02 4.51 7.95
N GLU A 234 6.52 5.64 8.42
CA GLU A 234 6.01 6.33 9.61
C GLU A 234 4.54 6.75 9.44
N VAL A 235 4.19 7.33 8.29
CA VAL A 235 2.80 7.72 7.97
C VAL A 235 1.90 6.48 7.92
N PHE A 236 2.31 5.43 7.21
CA PHE A 236 1.53 4.19 7.08
C PHE A 236 1.33 3.48 8.42
N ALA A 237 2.35 3.47 9.28
CA ALA A 237 2.32 2.86 10.61
C ALA A 237 1.37 3.59 11.59
N SER A 238 0.78 4.72 11.19
CA SER A 238 -0.35 5.29 11.92
C SER A 238 -1.51 4.28 12.00
N ARG A 239 -2.10 4.17 13.20
CA ARG A 239 -3.12 3.16 13.52
C ARG A 239 -4.27 3.14 12.51
N SER A 240 -4.82 4.31 12.18
CA SER A 240 -5.99 4.43 11.28
C SER A 240 -5.67 3.93 9.87
N LEU A 241 -4.48 4.23 9.35
CA LEU A 241 -4.08 3.81 8.01
C LEU A 241 -3.74 2.32 7.96
N THR A 242 -2.95 1.83 8.92
CA THR A 242 -2.64 0.39 8.98
C THR A 242 -3.94 -0.42 9.09
N GLN A 243 -4.84 -0.05 10.01
CA GLN A 243 -6.13 -0.72 10.16
C GLN A 243 -6.98 -0.67 8.88
N TYR A 244 -7.10 0.51 8.26
CA TYR A 244 -7.88 0.67 7.04
C TYR A 244 -7.35 -0.21 5.89
N TYR A 245 -6.05 -0.17 5.64
CA TYR A 245 -5.45 -0.91 4.53
C TYR A 245 -5.47 -2.42 4.79
N THR A 246 -5.26 -2.85 6.05
CA THR A 246 -5.40 -4.26 6.44
C THR A 246 -6.83 -4.77 6.30
N ASN A 247 -7.83 -3.97 6.67
CA ASN A 247 -9.23 -4.30 6.45
C ASN A 247 -9.60 -4.36 4.96
N GLN A 248 -9.09 -3.44 4.13
CA GLN A 248 -9.31 -3.53 2.68
C GLN A 248 -8.72 -4.82 2.08
N MET A 249 -7.51 -5.21 2.51
CA MET A 249 -6.90 -6.47 2.05
C MET A 249 -7.69 -7.69 2.52
N ALA A 250 -8.17 -7.66 3.77
CA ALA A 250 -9.01 -8.69 4.36
C ALA A 250 -10.23 -9.03 3.51
N LEU A 251 -10.95 -8.00 3.04
CA LEU A 251 -12.14 -8.14 2.19
C LEU A 251 -11.81 -8.72 0.81
N CYS A 252 -10.59 -8.50 0.30
CA CYS A 252 -10.17 -9.03 -0.99
C CYS A 252 -9.79 -10.51 -0.90
N VAL A 253 -9.07 -10.88 0.17
CA VAL A 253 -8.65 -12.26 0.45
C VAL A 253 -9.86 -13.19 0.59
N GLN A 254 -10.92 -12.75 1.26
CA GLN A 254 -12.16 -13.53 1.43
C GLN A 254 -12.81 -13.95 0.11
N ASN A 255 -12.63 -13.17 -0.96
CA ASN A 255 -13.28 -13.40 -2.24
C ASN A 255 -12.38 -14.13 -3.26
N HIS A 256 -11.19 -14.61 -2.84
CA HIS A 256 -10.20 -15.27 -3.71
C HIS A 256 -9.92 -14.50 -5.01
N ALA A 257 -10.06 -13.17 -5.00
CA ALA A 257 -9.91 -12.37 -6.19
C ALA A 257 -8.41 -12.25 -6.55
N ASN A 258 -8.06 -12.44 -7.82
CA ASN A 258 -6.72 -12.13 -8.33
C ASN A 258 -6.54 -10.61 -8.40
N VAL A 259 -6.26 -9.99 -7.25
CA VAL A 259 -6.15 -8.53 -7.08
C VAL A 259 -4.71 -8.02 -7.28
N LEU A 260 -3.74 -8.93 -7.34
CA LEU A 260 -2.32 -8.57 -7.48
C LEU A 260 -1.99 -8.10 -8.92
N PRO A 261 -1.15 -7.07 -9.07
CA PRO A 261 -0.59 -6.69 -10.37
C PRO A 261 0.35 -7.78 -10.86
N THR A 262 0.64 -7.78 -12.16
CA THR A 262 1.64 -8.69 -12.73
C THR A 262 3.01 -8.47 -12.08
N ASP A 263 3.60 -9.58 -11.65
CA ASP A 263 4.95 -9.59 -11.09
C ASP A 263 5.97 -9.25 -12.18
N MET A 264 6.94 -8.42 -11.81
CA MET A 264 7.98 -7.95 -12.74
C MET A 264 9.22 -8.84 -12.70
N LEU A 265 9.48 -9.47 -11.55
CA LEU A 265 10.62 -10.35 -11.29
C LEU A 265 10.15 -11.56 -10.51
N ASN A 266 10.59 -12.75 -10.91
CA ASN A 266 10.19 -14.00 -10.27
C ASN A 266 10.67 -14.11 -8.80
N GLU A 267 11.79 -13.45 -8.48
CA GLU A 267 12.40 -13.45 -7.13
C GLU A 267 11.65 -12.56 -6.12
N PHE A 268 10.80 -11.66 -6.62
CA PHE A 268 10.03 -10.70 -5.83
C PHE A 268 8.54 -10.79 -6.17
N PRO A 269 7.90 -11.95 -5.90
CA PRO A 269 6.48 -12.08 -6.18
C PRO A 269 5.67 -11.12 -5.30
N GLY A 270 4.62 -10.53 -5.87
CA GLY A 270 3.88 -9.44 -5.25
C GLY A 270 3.30 -9.80 -3.89
N TYR A 271 2.83 -11.04 -3.71
CA TYR A 271 2.30 -11.51 -2.43
C TYR A 271 3.38 -11.53 -1.33
N ALA A 272 4.61 -11.91 -1.65
CA ALA A 272 5.72 -11.95 -0.70
C ALA A 272 6.19 -10.53 -0.34
N CYS A 273 6.25 -9.63 -1.31
CA CYS A 273 6.55 -8.22 -1.05
C CYS A 273 5.50 -7.55 -0.16
N ILE A 274 4.20 -7.82 -0.41
CA ILE A 274 3.11 -7.32 0.44
C ILE A 274 3.27 -7.86 1.85
N LEU A 275 3.50 -9.17 2.01
CA LEU A 275 3.67 -9.78 3.31
C LEU A 275 4.83 -9.16 4.10
N GLY A 276 6.01 -9.04 3.49
CA GLY A 276 7.18 -8.42 4.12
C GLY A 276 6.90 -6.97 4.55
N ASN A 277 6.30 -6.17 3.67
CA ASN A 277 5.99 -4.77 3.96
C ASN A 277 4.91 -4.60 5.04
N ILE A 278 3.88 -5.45 5.08
CA ILE A 278 2.84 -5.40 6.13
C ILE A 278 3.41 -5.81 7.49
N LEU A 279 4.15 -6.92 7.55
CA LEU A 279 4.70 -7.42 8.82
C LEU A 279 5.63 -6.39 9.47
N GLU A 280 6.43 -5.70 8.66
CA GLU A 280 7.35 -4.65 9.12
C GLU A 280 6.68 -3.44 9.80
N THR A 281 5.41 -3.17 9.52
CA THR A 281 4.67 -2.00 10.04
C THR A 281 3.66 -2.38 11.11
N THR A 282 3.07 -3.56 10.99
CA THR A 282 1.99 -4.02 11.87
C THR A 282 2.45 -4.35 13.29
N GLY A 283 3.72 -4.73 13.51
CA GLY A 283 4.25 -4.91 14.86
C GLY A 283 4.15 -3.66 15.74
N ALA A 284 4.30 -2.47 15.15
CA ALA A 284 4.12 -1.19 15.86
C ALA A 284 2.64 -0.93 16.17
N ALA A 285 1.74 -1.25 15.25
CA ALA A 285 0.30 -1.06 15.41
C ALA A 285 -0.31 -2.03 16.44
N LEU A 286 0.14 -3.28 16.49
CA LEU A 286 -0.26 -4.28 17.48
C LEU A 286 0.19 -3.92 18.90
N SER A 287 1.35 -3.25 19.04
CA SER A 287 1.89 -2.86 20.34
C SER A 287 1.16 -1.67 21.00
N GLN A 288 0.22 -1.02 20.28
CA GLN A 288 -0.55 0.09 20.82
C GLN A 288 -1.66 -0.42 21.75
N PRO A 289 -1.90 0.23 22.91
CA PRO A 289 -2.87 -0.25 23.91
C PRO A 289 -4.31 -0.33 23.40
N ASP A 290 -4.66 0.45 22.38
CA ASP A 290 -6.00 0.49 21.79
C ASP A 290 -6.11 -0.34 20.50
N CYS A 291 -5.18 -1.27 20.22
CA CYS A 291 -5.29 -2.09 19.02
C CYS A 291 -6.63 -2.84 19.00
N SER A 292 -7.40 -2.67 17.92
CA SER A 292 -8.74 -3.26 17.85
C SER A 292 -8.68 -4.75 17.53
N PHE A 293 -9.55 -5.53 18.16
CA PHE A 293 -9.73 -6.94 17.87
C PHE A 293 -9.92 -7.24 16.37
N GLU A 294 -10.76 -6.46 15.68
CA GLU A 294 -11.00 -6.60 14.23
C GLU A 294 -9.72 -6.43 13.40
N MET A 295 -8.84 -5.50 13.78
CA MET A 295 -7.56 -5.32 13.09
C MET A 295 -6.66 -6.54 13.24
N ALA A 296 -6.63 -7.19 14.40
CA ALA A 296 -5.84 -8.39 14.62
C ALA A 296 -6.40 -9.59 13.85
N LEU A 297 -7.72 -9.74 13.78
CA LEU A 297 -8.37 -10.74 12.92
C LEU A 297 -8.05 -10.48 11.44
N ASP A 298 -8.17 -9.23 11.00
CA ASP A 298 -7.88 -8.83 9.63
C ASP A 298 -6.43 -9.10 9.25
N LEU A 299 -5.51 -8.74 10.14
CA LEU A 299 -4.10 -9.00 9.98
C LEU A 299 -3.81 -10.49 9.87
N ALA A 300 -4.29 -11.28 10.83
CA ALA A 300 -4.06 -12.73 10.87
C ALA A 300 -4.53 -13.40 9.58
N ALA A 301 -5.70 -13.07 9.06
CA ALA A 301 -6.15 -13.68 7.82
C ALA A 301 -5.40 -13.19 6.57
N VAL A 302 -5.03 -11.91 6.50
CA VAL A 302 -4.20 -11.41 5.38
C VAL A 302 -2.83 -12.10 5.40
N THR A 303 -2.17 -12.18 6.55
CA THR A 303 -0.85 -12.83 6.64
C THR A 303 -0.94 -14.33 6.41
N THR A 304 -2.00 -15.00 6.90
CA THR A 304 -2.25 -16.43 6.63
C THR A 304 -2.31 -16.70 5.12
N PHE A 305 -3.15 -15.96 4.40
CA PHE A 305 -3.32 -16.12 2.96
C PHE A 305 -2.02 -15.86 2.18
N LEU A 306 -1.28 -14.80 2.55
CA LEU A 306 -0.03 -14.47 1.88
C LEU A 306 1.11 -15.46 2.22
N LEU A 307 1.16 -15.99 3.44
CA LEU A 307 2.15 -16.99 3.87
C LEU A 307 1.94 -18.33 3.20
N GLU A 308 0.68 -18.72 2.95
CA GLU A 308 0.36 -19.99 2.28
C GLU A 308 0.81 -19.99 0.82
N ALA A 309 0.82 -18.83 0.17
CA ALA A 309 1.33 -18.67 -1.19
C ALA A 309 2.86 -18.77 -1.30
N LEU A 310 3.60 -18.71 -0.18
CA LEU A 310 5.06 -18.83 -0.20
C LEU A 310 5.53 -20.27 -0.33
N PRO A 311 6.65 -20.52 -1.03
CA PRO A 311 7.36 -21.78 -0.90
C PRO A 311 7.89 -21.95 0.53
N PRO A 312 8.01 -23.19 1.05
CA PRO A 312 8.60 -23.44 2.36
C PRO A 312 10.01 -22.86 2.46
N ILE A 313 10.23 -21.99 3.45
CA ILE A 313 11.53 -21.39 3.71
C ILE A 313 12.37 -22.43 4.46
N LYS A 314 13.26 -23.10 3.73
CA LYS A 314 14.14 -24.12 4.29
C LYS A 314 15.03 -23.48 5.36
N SER A 315 15.01 -24.00 6.58
CA SER A 315 16.09 -23.75 7.53
C SER A 315 17.37 -24.34 6.93
N SER A 316 18.48 -23.60 6.98
CA SER A 316 19.79 -24.06 6.51
C SER A 316 20.39 -25.19 7.37
N SER A 317 19.56 -26.01 8.02
CA SER A 317 19.97 -27.02 9.02
C SER A 317 19.50 -28.45 8.69
N ARG A 318 18.97 -28.71 7.49
CA ARG A 318 18.85 -30.10 7.03
C ARG A 318 20.05 -30.43 6.15
N GLU A 319 21.09 -30.91 6.81
CA GLU A 319 22.18 -31.66 6.21
C GLU A 319 21.61 -32.58 5.12
N SER A 320 22.22 -32.49 3.95
CA SER A 320 22.17 -33.48 2.89
C SER A 320 22.43 -34.87 3.47
N SER A 321 21.36 -35.56 3.88
CA SER A 321 21.38 -37.01 4.05
C SER A 321 20.91 -37.60 2.74
N THR A 322 21.92 -38.07 2.03
CA THR A 322 21.90 -38.81 0.78
C THR A 322 20.96 -40.02 0.78
N VAL A 323 20.56 -40.39 -0.44
CA VAL A 323 20.17 -41.72 -0.94
C VAL A 323 18.66 -41.97 -1.10
N GLY A 324 18.25 -42.00 -2.36
CA GLY A 324 16.98 -42.51 -2.85
C GLY A 324 16.80 -42.15 -4.32
N GLU A 325 17.65 -42.67 -5.20
CA GLU A 325 17.41 -42.67 -6.65
C GLU A 325 16.09 -43.38 -6.94
N ASP A 326 15.12 -42.66 -7.52
CA ASP A 326 14.24 -43.24 -8.52
C ASP A 326 13.74 -42.11 -9.44
N ASP A 327 14.34 -42.06 -10.63
CA ASP A 327 14.01 -41.14 -11.71
C ASP A 327 12.62 -41.48 -12.29
N MET A 328 11.65 -40.61 -12.04
CA MET A 328 10.43 -40.50 -12.85
C MET A 328 10.21 -39.03 -13.21
N ILE A 329 10.97 -38.58 -14.21
CA ILE A 329 10.78 -37.26 -14.85
C ILE A 329 9.48 -37.34 -15.66
N ILE A 330 8.40 -36.79 -15.12
CA ILE A 330 7.20 -36.45 -15.87
C ILE A 330 7.03 -34.93 -15.77
N GLY A 331 6.99 -34.29 -16.94
CA GLY A 331 7.07 -32.85 -17.10
C GLY A 331 5.94 -32.08 -16.43
N ASP A 332 6.32 -31.10 -15.64
CA ASP A 332 6.21 -29.67 -15.96
C ASP A 332 7.32 -29.04 -15.11
N GLU A 333 8.33 -28.40 -15.70
CA GLU A 333 9.28 -27.62 -14.89
C GLU A 333 8.48 -26.44 -14.33
N SER A 334 7.77 -26.66 -13.21
CA SER A 334 7.27 -25.59 -12.37
C SER A 334 8.51 -24.76 -12.05
N VAL A 335 8.61 -23.58 -12.65
CA VAL A 335 9.68 -22.63 -12.36
C VAL A 335 9.64 -22.44 -10.84
N GLU A 336 10.57 -23.09 -10.15
CA GLU A 336 10.63 -23.05 -8.69
C GLU A 336 10.80 -21.57 -8.35
N ILE A 337 9.82 -21.00 -7.64
CA ILE A 337 9.88 -19.59 -7.23
C ILE A 337 11.03 -19.49 -6.23
N VAL A 338 12.20 -19.10 -6.71
CA VAL A 338 13.35 -18.82 -5.85
C VAL A 338 13.14 -17.44 -5.26
N LEU A 339 12.63 -17.40 -4.02
CA LEU A 339 12.43 -16.16 -3.28
C LEU A 339 13.80 -15.53 -2.95
N ASP A 340 13.95 -14.22 -3.13
CA ASP A 340 15.17 -13.50 -2.74
C ASP A 340 15.48 -13.68 -1.24
N ASP A 341 16.73 -13.97 -0.91
CA ASP A 341 17.20 -14.23 0.46
C ASP A 341 16.93 -13.06 1.41
N ASN A 342 17.03 -11.81 0.93
CA ASN A 342 16.77 -10.63 1.76
C ASN A 342 15.28 -10.46 2.04
N LEU A 343 14.42 -10.83 1.09
CA LEU A 343 12.96 -10.82 1.27
C LEU A 343 12.53 -11.95 2.22
N GLN A 344 13.10 -13.14 2.08
CA GLN A 344 12.93 -14.24 3.04
C GLN A 344 13.33 -13.80 4.45
N GLN A 345 14.48 -13.13 4.58
CA GLN A 345 14.96 -12.64 5.86
C GLN A 345 14.09 -11.50 6.42
N GLN A 346 13.58 -10.61 5.57
CA GLN A 346 12.63 -9.57 5.96
C GLN A 346 11.38 -10.18 6.61
N ILE A 347 10.77 -11.18 5.96
CA ILE A 347 9.57 -11.87 6.47
C ILE A 347 9.88 -12.61 7.78
N THR A 348 10.96 -13.40 7.80
CA THR A 348 11.35 -14.20 8.97
C THR A 348 11.69 -13.32 10.17
N ASN A 349 12.37 -12.19 9.96
CA ASN A 349 12.71 -11.26 11.03
C ASN A 349 11.52 -10.46 11.54
N ALA A 350 10.49 -10.25 10.72
CA ALA A 350 9.32 -9.47 11.10
C ALA A 350 8.33 -10.29 11.98
N ILE A 351 8.27 -11.62 11.81
CA ILE A 351 7.55 -12.52 12.72
C ILE A 351 8.45 -12.86 13.91
N ASP A 352 8.74 -11.84 14.71
CA ASP A 352 9.59 -11.96 15.89
C ASP A 352 8.79 -12.28 17.17
N SER A 353 9.52 -12.41 18.29
CA SER A 353 8.90 -12.67 19.59
C SER A 353 7.88 -11.59 19.99
N ARG A 354 8.09 -10.34 19.58
CA ARG A 354 7.22 -9.22 19.96
C ARG A 354 5.92 -9.27 19.15
N PHE A 355 6.02 -9.49 17.84
CA PHE A 355 4.87 -9.67 16.97
C PHE A 355 3.95 -10.79 17.48
N LEU A 356 4.52 -11.97 17.75
CA LEU A 356 3.75 -13.13 18.22
C LEU A 356 3.03 -12.85 19.55
N VAL A 357 3.74 -12.25 20.52
CA VAL A 357 3.15 -11.90 21.82
C VAL A 357 2.02 -10.89 21.67
N GLN A 358 2.23 -9.83 20.88
CA GLN A 358 1.22 -8.78 20.72
C GLN A 358 0.00 -9.26 19.96
N LEU A 359 0.17 -10.04 18.88
CA LEU A 359 -0.94 -10.62 18.15
C LEU A 359 -1.78 -11.54 19.07
N THR A 360 -1.11 -12.40 19.83
CA THR A 360 -1.75 -13.31 20.79
C THR A 360 -2.48 -12.53 21.89
N ASN A 361 -1.87 -11.48 22.42
CA ASN A 361 -2.49 -10.64 23.45
C ASN A 361 -3.72 -9.88 22.95
N VAL A 362 -3.71 -9.36 21.72
CA VAL A 362 -4.87 -8.65 21.16
C VAL A 362 -6.02 -9.63 20.87
N LEU A 363 -5.71 -10.82 20.36
CA LEU A 363 -6.71 -11.84 20.05
C LEU A 363 -7.31 -12.45 21.32
N PHE A 364 -6.50 -12.72 22.36
CA PHE A 364 -6.94 -13.46 23.54
C PHE A 364 -7.09 -12.63 24.81
N GLY A 365 -6.61 -11.38 24.86
CA GLY A 365 -6.57 -10.57 26.08
C GLY A 365 -7.94 -10.20 26.67
N GLY A 366 -9.01 -10.31 25.87
CA GLY A 366 -10.40 -10.14 26.32
C GLY A 366 -11.13 -11.45 26.62
N ILE A 367 -10.49 -12.60 26.42
CA ILE A 367 -11.07 -13.93 26.64
C ILE A 367 -10.73 -14.33 28.08
N SER A 368 -11.74 -14.41 28.94
CA SER A 368 -11.52 -14.71 30.36
C SER A 368 -10.96 -16.12 30.52
N THR A 369 -9.66 -16.22 30.83
CA THR A 369 -9.02 -17.44 31.33
C THR A 369 -9.35 -17.71 32.80
N ALA A 370 -9.88 -16.70 33.50
CA ALA A 370 -10.21 -16.75 34.92
C ALA A 370 -11.59 -17.40 35.14
N HIS A 371 -11.54 -18.56 35.79
CA HIS A 371 -12.58 -19.35 36.46
C HIS A 371 -14.01 -18.79 36.54
N GLY A 372 -15.00 -19.56 36.06
CA GLY A 372 -16.40 -19.32 36.42
C GLY A 372 -17.42 -20.33 35.90
N SER A 373 -17.46 -20.60 34.59
CA SER A 373 -18.54 -21.39 33.99
C SER A 373 -17.98 -22.51 33.12
N HIS A 374 -17.69 -23.67 33.73
CA HIS A 374 -17.31 -24.89 33.02
C HIS A 374 -18.36 -25.39 31.99
N ASN A 375 -19.51 -24.71 31.87
CA ASN A 375 -20.64 -25.07 31.01
C ASN A 375 -20.99 -24.02 29.95
N GLU A 376 -20.25 -22.90 29.83
CA GLU A 376 -20.55 -21.91 28.79
C GLU A 376 -19.86 -22.28 27.47
N VAL A 377 -20.69 -22.39 26.43
CA VAL A 377 -20.27 -22.56 25.03
C VAL A 377 -19.37 -21.39 24.65
N PRO A 378 -18.25 -21.62 23.93
CA PRO A 378 -17.40 -20.54 23.43
C PRO A 378 -18.22 -19.54 22.62
N ASP A 379 -18.02 -18.24 22.87
CA ASP A 379 -18.71 -17.19 22.14
C ASP A 379 -18.12 -17.00 20.73
N ASP A 380 -18.84 -16.30 19.87
CA ASP A 380 -18.43 -16.09 18.47
C ASP A 380 -17.09 -15.34 18.35
N LYS A 381 -16.77 -14.50 19.34
CA LYS A 381 -15.54 -13.72 19.36
C LYS A 381 -14.34 -14.61 19.69
N GLU A 382 -14.46 -15.49 20.68
CA GLU A 382 -13.49 -16.51 21.02
C GLU A 382 -13.26 -17.47 19.86
N VAL A 383 -14.34 -17.95 19.23
CA VAL A 383 -14.26 -18.81 18.04
C VAL A 383 -13.47 -18.11 16.91
N ALA A 384 -13.78 -16.85 16.61
CA ALA A 384 -13.08 -16.09 15.59
C ALA A 384 -11.59 -15.89 15.94
N ALA A 385 -11.28 -15.58 17.20
CA ALA A 385 -9.91 -15.40 17.69
C ALA A 385 -9.08 -16.68 17.56
N VAL A 386 -9.61 -17.81 18.04
CA VAL A 386 -8.96 -19.12 17.96
C VAL A 386 -8.77 -19.53 16.51
N ALA A 387 -9.79 -19.38 15.67
CA ALA A 387 -9.68 -19.71 14.26
C ALA A 387 -8.59 -18.88 13.57
N ALA A 388 -8.56 -17.56 13.78
CA ALA A 388 -7.58 -16.68 13.16
C ALA A 388 -6.15 -16.93 13.65
N ALA A 389 -5.96 -17.09 14.96
CA ALA A 389 -4.65 -17.40 15.53
C ALA A 389 -4.15 -18.76 15.03
N CYS A 390 -4.99 -19.80 15.06
CA CYS A 390 -4.56 -21.13 14.67
C CYS A 390 -4.34 -21.24 13.16
N ALA A 391 -5.14 -20.58 12.31
CA ALA A 391 -4.90 -20.53 10.87
C ALA A 391 -3.54 -19.89 10.56
N PHE A 392 -3.27 -18.73 11.14
CA PHE A 392 -1.99 -18.04 10.99
C PHE A 392 -0.81 -18.89 11.45
N LEU A 393 -0.90 -19.47 12.65
CA LEU A 393 0.17 -20.28 13.22
C LEU A 393 0.39 -21.58 12.47
N HIS A 394 -0.68 -22.25 12.03
CA HIS A 394 -0.58 -23.48 11.25
C HIS A 394 0.21 -23.25 9.95
N VAL A 395 -0.16 -22.21 9.19
CA VAL A 395 0.57 -21.86 7.96
C VAL A 395 2.00 -21.42 8.31
N THR A 396 2.17 -20.59 9.34
CA THR A 396 3.50 -20.16 9.80
C THR A 396 4.41 -21.34 10.12
N PHE A 397 3.90 -22.39 10.76
CA PHE A 397 4.68 -23.58 11.11
C PHE A 397 5.12 -24.39 9.90
N ASN A 398 4.31 -24.40 8.84
CA ASN A 398 4.64 -25.11 7.61
C ASN A 398 5.59 -24.30 6.71
N THR A 399 5.58 -22.97 6.83
CA THR A 399 6.34 -22.07 5.96
C THR A 399 7.67 -21.60 6.57
N LEU A 400 7.75 -21.35 7.89
CA LEU A 400 8.90 -20.71 8.55
C LEU A 400 9.64 -21.61 9.56
N PRO A 401 10.92 -21.31 9.90
CA PRO A 401 11.67 -22.05 10.91
C PRO A 401 11.01 -22.05 12.30
N LEU A 402 10.77 -23.25 12.83
CA LEU A 402 9.93 -23.49 14.02
C LEU A 402 10.57 -23.11 15.35
N GLU A 403 11.89 -23.33 15.47
CA GLU A 403 12.63 -23.33 16.74
C GLU A 403 12.40 -22.04 17.56
N ARG A 404 12.45 -20.89 16.88
CA ARG A 404 12.27 -19.58 17.51
C ARG A 404 10.80 -19.25 17.80
N ILE A 405 9.88 -19.74 16.97
CA ILE A 405 8.45 -19.44 17.05
C ILE A 405 7.83 -20.24 18.20
N MET A 406 8.06 -21.55 18.26
CA MET A 406 7.50 -22.44 19.28
C MET A 406 7.90 -22.03 20.69
N THR A 407 9.18 -21.72 20.90
CA THR A 407 9.69 -21.29 22.21
C THR A 407 8.99 -20.02 22.71
N VAL A 408 8.73 -19.05 21.82
CA VAL A 408 8.01 -17.83 22.20
C VAL A 408 6.57 -18.15 22.56
N LEU A 409 5.88 -18.94 21.74
CA LEU A 409 4.47 -19.27 21.97
C LEU A 409 4.28 -20.04 23.28
N ALA A 410 5.14 -21.02 23.58
CA ALA A 410 5.05 -21.83 24.78
C ALA A 410 5.35 -21.04 26.07
N TYR A 411 6.36 -20.17 26.07
CA TYR A 411 6.88 -19.55 27.29
C TYR A 411 6.52 -18.08 27.48
N ARG A 412 6.05 -17.38 26.45
CA ARG A 412 5.78 -15.93 26.49
C ARG A 412 4.34 -15.57 26.13
N THR A 413 3.49 -16.55 25.88
CA THR A 413 2.08 -16.31 25.55
C THR A 413 1.17 -17.25 26.31
N GLU A 414 -0.11 -16.88 26.41
CA GLU A 414 -1.17 -17.72 26.99
C GLU A 414 -1.81 -18.68 25.97
N LEU A 415 -1.16 -18.92 24.82
CA LEU A 415 -1.74 -19.71 23.73
C LEU A 415 -2.14 -21.13 24.19
N VAL A 416 -1.22 -21.84 24.84
CA VAL A 416 -1.43 -23.24 25.28
C VAL A 416 -2.64 -23.38 26.22
N PRO A 417 -2.74 -22.65 27.35
CA PRO A 417 -3.89 -22.76 28.24
C PRO A 417 -5.19 -22.30 27.57
N VAL A 418 -5.16 -21.27 26.71
CA VAL A 418 -6.34 -20.82 25.96
C VAL A 418 -6.85 -21.91 25.03
N LEU A 419 -5.98 -22.47 24.19
CA LEU A 419 -6.37 -23.52 23.24
C LEU A 419 -6.87 -24.78 23.95
N TRP A 420 -6.22 -25.19 25.04
CA TRP A 420 -6.68 -26.33 25.85
C TRP A 420 -8.09 -26.10 26.40
N ASN A 421 -8.33 -24.94 27.02
CA ASN A 421 -9.62 -24.60 27.60
C ASN A 421 -10.72 -24.49 26.54
N PHE A 422 -10.41 -23.91 25.37
CA PHE A 422 -11.31 -23.86 24.23
C PHE A 422 -11.69 -25.27 23.75
N MET A 423 -10.69 -26.11 23.43
CA MET A 423 -10.92 -27.49 22.96
C MET A 423 -11.71 -28.32 23.97
N LYS A 424 -11.38 -28.19 25.27
CA LYS A 424 -12.09 -28.87 26.36
C LYS A 424 -13.57 -28.46 26.39
N ARG A 425 -13.88 -27.17 26.31
CA ARG A 425 -15.27 -26.67 26.31
C ARG A 425 -16.04 -27.08 25.05
N CYS A 426 -15.42 -27.02 23.88
CA CYS A 426 -16.03 -27.49 22.63
C CYS A 426 -16.38 -28.98 22.71
N HIS A 427 -15.45 -29.80 23.22
CA HIS A 427 -15.65 -31.23 23.41
C HIS A 427 -16.78 -31.54 24.40
N GLN A 428 -16.77 -30.89 25.57
CA GLN A 428 -17.79 -31.09 26.62
C GLN A 428 -19.19 -30.71 26.15
N ASN A 429 -19.31 -29.64 25.37
CA ASN A 429 -20.59 -29.16 24.84
C ASN A 429 -20.99 -29.81 23.50
N GLN A 430 -20.19 -30.75 22.97
CA GLN A 430 -20.36 -31.38 21.66
C GLN A 430 -20.57 -30.36 20.52
N LYS A 431 -19.98 -29.17 20.65
CA LYS A 431 -20.14 -28.07 19.71
C LYS A 431 -18.77 -27.63 19.23
N TRP A 432 -18.40 -28.09 18.05
CA TRP A 432 -17.24 -27.59 17.32
C TRP A 432 -17.74 -26.60 16.28
N SER A 433 -17.19 -25.39 16.31
CA SER A 433 -17.45 -24.38 15.29
C SER A 433 -16.87 -24.83 13.95
N SER A 434 -17.60 -24.60 12.87
CA SER A 434 -17.00 -24.59 11.54
C SER A 434 -15.96 -23.48 11.47
N LEU A 435 -14.92 -23.70 10.69
CA LEU A 435 -13.92 -22.67 10.43
C LEU A 435 -14.63 -21.46 9.77
N PRO A 436 -14.35 -20.20 10.18
CA PRO A 436 -14.95 -19.04 9.54
C PRO A 436 -14.72 -19.09 8.03
N GLU A 437 -15.70 -18.62 7.23
CA GLU A 437 -15.62 -18.63 5.75
C GLU A 437 -14.28 -18.08 5.22
N ARG A 438 -13.73 -17.09 5.93
CA ARG A 438 -12.45 -16.46 5.61
C ARG A 438 -11.25 -17.41 5.62
N PHE A 439 -11.33 -18.56 6.28
CA PHE A 439 -10.27 -19.55 6.39
C PHE A 439 -10.70 -20.92 5.86
N SER A 440 -11.95 -21.08 5.39
CA SER A 440 -12.50 -22.38 4.99
C SER A 440 -11.70 -23.08 3.90
N TYR A 441 -10.96 -22.32 3.09
CA TYR A 441 -10.06 -22.85 2.06
C TYR A 441 -8.90 -23.71 2.64
N LEU A 442 -8.44 -23.42 3.88
CA LEU A 442 -7.28 -24.12 4.47
C LEU A 442 -7.55 -25.58 4.80
N LEU A 443 -8.80 -25.90 5.16
CA LEU A 443 -9.14 -27.18 5.76
C LEU A 443 -10.38 -27.84 5.15
N GLY A 444 -11.11 -27.15 4.26
CA GLY A 444 -12.30 -27.69 3.60
C GLY A 444 -13.29 -28.27 4.62
N ASP A 445 -13.62 -29.56 4.46
CA ASP A 445 -14.55 -30.30 5.32
C ASP A 445 -13.89 -30.89 6.59
N ALA A 446 -12.67 -30.47 6.95
CA ALA A 446 -11.98 -31.04 8.11
C ALA A 446 -12.73 -30.76 9.42
N PRO A 447 -12.63 -31.65 10.41
CA PRO A 447 -13.26 -31.46 11.71
C PRO A 447 -12.78 -30.17 12.40
N GLY A 448 -13.70 -29.43 13.04
CA GLY A 448 -13.39 -28.15 13.70
C GLY A 448 -12.37 -28.22 14.86
N TRP A 449 -12.03 -29.43 15.34
CA TRP A 449 -10.96 -29.64 16.32
C TRP A 449 -9.57 -29.74 15.72
N LEU A 450 -9.45 -29.98 14.40
CA LEU A 450 -8.16 -30.28 13.78
C LEU A 450 -7.22 -29.07 13.77
N LEU A 451 -7.74 -27.87 13.48
CA LEU A 451 -6.94 -26.66 13.42
C LEU A 451 -6.37 -26.24 14.79
N PRO A 452 -7.18 -26.18 15.87
CA PRO A 452 -6.62 -25.92 17.20
C PRO A 452 -5.61 -26.98 17.63
N LEU A 453 -5.86 -28.25 17.30
CA LEU A 453 -4.97 -29.35 17.68
C LEU A 453 -3.63 -29.30 16.92
N SER A 454 -3.65 -28.96 15.62
CA SER A 454 -2.43 -28.85 14.81
C SER A 454 -1.50 -27.73 15.28
N VAL A 455 -2.01 -26.76 16.02
CA VAL A 455 -1.24 -25.68 16.65
C VAL A 455 -0.90 -26.00 18.10
N PHE A 456 -1.81 -26.62 18.85
CA PHE A 456 -1.58 -26.98 20.25
C PHE A 456 -0.45 -28.00 20.38
N CYS A 457 -0.49 -29.10 19.63
CA CYS A 457 0.46 -30.21 19.81
C CYS A 457 1.92 -29.85 19.55
N PRO A 458 2.28 -29.01 18.55
CA PRO A 458 3.67 -28.62 18.35
C PRO A 458 4.19 -27.59 19.36
N VAL A 459 3.29 -26.86 20.04
CA VAL A 459 3.67 -25.82 21.02
C VAL A 459 3.74 -26.38 22.45
N TYR A 460 2.87 -27.35 22.77
CA TYR A 460 2.86 -28.09 24.04
C TYR A 460 4.00 -29.13 24.09
#